data_AF-A0AAW9ILC1-F1
#
_entry.id   AF-A0AAW9ILC1-F1
#
_cell.length_a   1.000
_cell.length_b   1.000
_cell.length_c   1.000
_cell.angle_alpha   90.00
_cell.angle_beta   90.00
_cell.angle_gamma   90.00
#
_symmetry.space_group_name_H-M   'P 1'
#
loop_
_entity.id
_entity.type
_entity.pdbx_description
1 polymer ?
#
loop_
_entity_poly.entity_id
_entity_poly.type
_entity_poly.pdbx_seq_one_letter_code
_entity_poly.pdbx_strand_id
1 'polypeptide(L)'
;VTESKVMLDKTPELLPALKKAKVVDSGGMGLYIILKGMYDALKNDIKAEIKDIKPAEAKMQGAQGTEDIDIKFGYCTEFIILADADKANNFRSDIEKMGDSTIVVGYEDVIKVHIHTNDPGSVLAKAVQL
;
A
#
# COMPACT_ATOMS: atom_id res chain seq x y z
N VAL A 1 -9.44 9.53 -23.09
CA VAL A 1 -10.40 9.90 -22.01
C VAL A 1 -11.66 9.05 -22.08
N THR A 2 -12.41 9.05 -23.20
CA THR A 2 -13.64 8.24 -23.33
C THR A 2 -13.38 6.75 -23.10
N GLU A 3 -12.44 6.14 -23.84
CA GLU A 3 -12.07 4.73 -23.64
C GLU A 3 -11.55 4.45 -22.23
N SER A 4 -10.79 5.39 -21.65
CA SER A 4 -10.30 5.29 -20.28
C SER A 4 -11.45 5.21 -19.26
N LYS A 5 -12.51 6.00 -19.44
CA LYS A 5 -13.71 5.94 -18.59
C LYS A 5 -14.48 4.64 -18.79
N VAL A 6 -14.64 4.19 -20.04
CA VAL A 6 -15.31 2.92 -20.36
C VAL A 6 -14.60 1.75 -19.68
N MET A 7 -13.26 1.71 -19.73
CA MET A 7 -12.51 0.63 -19.08
C MET A 7 -12.54 0.73 -17.56
N LEU A 8 -12.48 1.94 -17.00
CA LEU A 8 -12.65 2.16 -15.57
C LEU A 8 -14.02 1.66 -15.08
N ASP A 9 -15.09 1.93 -15.83
CA ASP A 9 -16.43 1.50 -15.45
C ASP A 9 -16.63 -0.01 -15.55
N LYS A 10 -15.76 -0.70 -16.30
CA LYS A 10 -15.72 -2.17 -16.39
C LYS A 10 -14.90 -2.82 -15.28
N THR A 11 -14.10 -2.09 -14.50
CA THR A 11 -13.28 -2.70 -13.45
C THR A 11 -14.09 -3.49 -12.41
N PRO A 12 -15.35 -3.15 -12.06
CA PRO A 12 -16.17 -3.99 -11.19
C PRO A 12 -16.50 -5.36 -11.81
N GLU A 13 -16.48 -5.51 -13.14
CA GLU A 13 -16.70 -6.80 -13.81
C GLU A 13 -15.42 -7.65 -13.85
N LEU A 14 -14.25 -7.03 -13.70
CA LEU A 14 -12.95 -7.70 -13.74
C LEU A 14 -12.53 -8.26 -12.38
N LEU A 15 -12.99 -7.67 -11.28
CA LEU A 15 -12.62 -8.06 -9.92
C LEU A 15 -13.87 -8.22 -9.02
N PRO A 16 -14.12 -9.42 -8.44
CA PRO A 16 -15.26 -9.67 -7.57
C PRO A 16 -15.37 -8.72 -6.36
N ALA A 17 -14.24 -8.33 -5.77
CA ALA A 17 -14.19 -7.40 -4.64
C ALA A 17 -14.80 -6.03 -5.01
N LEU A 18 -14.37 -5.47 -6.14
CA LEU A 18 -14.90 -4.19 -6.65
C LEU A 18 -16.41 -4.28 -6.94
N LYS A 19 -16.87 -5.39 -7.51
CA LYS A 19 -18.30 -5.66 -7.76
C LYS A 19 -19.13 -5.64 -6.47
N LYS A 20 -18.66 -6.33 -5.43
CA LYS A 20 -19.33 -6.41 -4.12
C LYS A 20 -19.38 -5.03 -3.45
N ALA A 21 -18.27 -4.29 -3.51
CA ALA A 21 -18.15 -2.97 -2.91
C ALA A 21 -18.92 -1.89 -3.70
N LYS A 22 -19.33 -2.20 -4.94
CA LYS A 22 -19.96 -1.25 -5.88
C LYS A 22 -19.08 -0.02 -6.13
N VAL A 23 -17.77 -0.24 -6.20
CA VAL A 23 -16.76 0.78 -6.48
C VAL A 23 -15.96 0.40 -7.72
N VAL A 24 -15.39 1.40 -8.39
CA VAL A 24 -14.40 1.21 -9.46
C VAL A 24 -13.00 1.07 -8.86
N ASP A 25 -12.04 0.63 -9.67
CA ASP A 25 -10.64 0.55 -9.25
C ASP A 25 -10.08 1.95 -8.94
N SER A 26 -9.49 2.11 -7.76
CA SER A 26 -8.97 3.40 -7.31
C SER A 26 -7.75 3.85 -8.10
N GLY A 27 -6.88 2.91 -8.49
CA GLY A 27 -5.73 3.18 -9.35
C GLY A 27 -6.16 3.63 -10.76
N GLY A 28 -7.13 2.94 -11.34
CA GLY A 28 -7.77 3.28 -12.60
C GLY A 28 -8.46 4.64 -12.57
N MET A 29 -9.15 4.97 -11.47
CA MET A 29 -9.76 6.29 -11.28
C MET A 29 -8.70 7.39 -11.21
N GLY A 30 -7.61 7.17 -10.47
CA GLY A 30 -6.49 8.10 -10.41
C GLY A 30 -5.87 8.36 -11.79
N LEU A 31 -5.60 7.30 -12.55
CA LEU A 31 -5.09 7.41 -13.92
C LEU A 31 -6.07 8.14 -14.85
N TYR A 32 -7.36 7.84 -14.76
CA TYR A 32 -8.40 8.52 -15.53
C TYR A 32 -8.42 10.03 -15.25
N ILE A 33 -8.32 10.45 -13.99
CA ILE A 33 -8.27 11.86 -13.58
C ILE A 33 -7.06 12.56 -14.22
N ILE A 34 -5.88 11.94 -14.16
CA ILE A 34 -4.65 12.48 -14.77
C ILE A 34 -4.86 12.68 -16.27
N LEU A 35 -5.33 11.65 -16.99
CA LEU A 35 -5.57 11.70 -18.43
C LEU A 35 -6.65 12.73 -18.81
N LYS A 36 -7.70 12.86 -17.97
CA LYS A 36 -8.76 13.85 -18.15
C LYS A 36 -8.21 15.27 -18.01
N GLY A 37 -7.41 15.52 -16.97
CA GLY A 37 -6.75 16.80 -16.75
C GLY A 37 -5.83 17.20 -17.91
N MET A 38 -5.00 16.27 -18.39
CA MET A 38 -4.13 16.49 -19.56
C MET A 38 -4.95 16.85 -20.82
N TYR A 39 -6.02 16.10 -21.08
CA TYR A 39 -6.90 16.36 -22.23
C TYR A 39 -7.57 17.73 -22.14
N ASP A 40 -8.10 18.10 -20.97
CA ASP A 40 -8.78 19.38 -20.77
C ASP A 40 -7.80 20.55 -20.89
N ALA A 41 -6.55 20.39 -20.43
CA ALA A 41 -5.51 21.39 -20.61
C ALA A 41 -5.16 21.62 -22.08
N LEU A 42 -4.95 20.54 -22.84
CA LEU A 42 -4.66 20.63 -24.28
C LEU A 42 -5.83 21.17 -25.10
N LYS A 43 -7.07 20.82 -24.73
CA LYS A 43 -8.27 21.23 -25.45
C LYS A 43 -8.64 22.70 -25.22
N ASN A 44 -8.51 23.17 -23.98
CA ASN A 44 -8.99 24.48 -23.56
C ASN A 44 -7.84 25.48 -23.33
N ASP A 45 -6.62 25.15 -23.74
CA ASP A 45 -5.39 25.93 -23.52
C ASP A 45 -5.23 26.38 -22.05
N ILE A 46 -5.57 25.48 -21.12
CA ILE A 46 -5.50 25.78 -19.69
C ILE A 46 -4.03 25.81 -19.30
N LYS A 47 -3.54 27.00 -18.93
CA LYS A 47 -2.26 27.14 -18.28
C LYS A 47 -2.32 26.50 -16.90
N ALA A 48 -1.45 25.52 -16.65
CA ALA A 48 -1.36 24.87 -15.36
C ALA A 48 -0.87 25.88 -14.32
N GLU A 49 -1.77 26.35 -13.45
CA GLU A 49 -1.40 27.09 -12.25
C GLU A 49 -1.15 26.09 -11.13
N ILE A 50 0.08 26.05 -10.61
CA ILE A 50 0.39 25.27 -9.41
C ILE A 50 -0.14 26.06 -8.22
N LYS A 51 -1.40 25.78 -7.85
CA LYS A 51 -1.96 26.22 -6.58
C LYS A 51 -1.88 25.06 -5.60
N ASP A 52 -1.54 25.35 -4.35
CA ASP A 52 -1.66 24.37 -3.27
C ASP A 52 -3.12 23.96 -3.14
N ILE A 53 -3.43 22.76 -3.66
CA ILE A 53 -4.75 22.16 -3.50
C ILE A 53 -4.81 21.71 -2.05
N LYS A 54 -5.53 22.46 -1.21
CA LYS A 54 -5.94 21.93 0.09
C LYS A 54 -6.79 20.69 -0.19
N PRO A 55 -6.44 19.51 0.37
CA PRO A 55 -7.29 18.35 0.21
C PRO A 55 -8.67 18.71 0.74
N ALA A 56 -9.67 18.65 -0.13
CA ALA A 56 -11.05 18.71 0.32
C ALA A 56 -11.25 17.55 1.31
N GLU A 57 -12.03 17.76 2.37
CA GLU A 57 -12.44 16.70 3.28
C GLU A 57 -13.28 15.68 2.51
N ALA A 58 -12.60 14.78 1.80
CA ALA A 58 -13.22 13.59 1.26
C ALA A 58 -13.65 12.77 2.48
N LYS A 59 -14.97 12.61 2.65
CA LYS A 59 -15.49 11.55 3.51
C LYS A 59 -14.94 10.25 2.95
N MET A 60 -13.84 9.76 3.53
CA MET A 60 -13.36 8.41 3.32
C MET A 60 -14.45 7.49 3.83
N GLN A 61 -15.39 7.12 2.95
CA GLN A 61 -16.06 5.85 3.10
C GLN A 61 -14.98 4.83 2.84
N GLY A 62 -14.36 4.34 3.93
CA GLY A 62 -13.44 3.23 3.85
C GLY A 62 -14.13 2.14 3.04
N ALA A 63 -13.50 1.69 1.96
CA ALA A 63 -13.93 0.49 1.29
C ALA A 63 -13.91 -0.60 2.35
N GLN A 64 -15.08 -0.99 2.86
CA GLN A 64 -15.17 -2.16 3.72
C GLN A 64 -14.61 -3.30 2.87
N GLY A 65 -13.52 -3.93 3.34
CA GLY A 65 -12.91 -5.05 2.64
C GLY A 65 -14.00 -6.07 2.33
N THR A 66 -14.29 -6.26 1.05
CA THR A 66 -15.36 -7.17 0.58
C THR A 66 -14.90 -8.61 0.43
N GLU A 67 -13.68 -8.87 0.89
CA GLU A 67 -13.12 -10.18 1.08
C GLU A 67 -13.00 -10.37 2.59
N ASP A 68 -13.37 -11.55 3.08
CA ASP A 68 -12.82 -12.07 4.32
C ASP A 68 -11.31 -12.22 4.08
N ILE A 69 -10.59 -11.09 4.12
CA ILE A 69 -9.14 -11.13 4.26
C ILE A 69 -8.98 -11.79 5.63
N ASP A 70 -8.58 -13.05 5.62
CA ASP A 70 -8.24 -13.77 6.84
C ASP A 70 -6.95 -13.14 7.37
N ILE A 71 -7.12 -11.97 7.99
CA ILE A 71 -6.05 -11.23 8.66
C ILE A 71 -5.75 -12.02 9.93
N LYS A 72 -4.90 -13.04 9.78
CA LYS A 72 -4.40 -13.85 10.89
C LYS A 72 -3.63 -13.00 11.91
N PHE A 73 -2.96 -11.96 11.44
CA PHE A 73 -2.14 -11.06 12.25
C PHE A 73 -2.55 -9.61 12.06
N GLY A 74 -2.99 -8.96 13.13
CA GLY A 74 -3.58 -7.62 13.09
C GLY A 74 -2.57 -6.47 13.01
N TYR A 75 -1.28 -6.71 13.25
CA TYR A 75 -0.26 -5.66 13.21
C TYR A 75 0.76 -5.87 12.10
N CYS A 76 0.87 -4.87 11.22
CA CYS A 76 2.05 -4.67 10.39
C CYS A 76 3.13 -3.98 11.24
N THR A 77 4.25 -4.66 11.43
CA THR A 77 5.38 -4.17 12.24
C THR A 77 6.58 -3.93 11.34
N GLU A 78 6.98 -2.66 11.20
CA GLU A 78 8.11 -2.24 10.37
C GLU A 78 9.12 -1.46 11.19
N PHE A 79 10.41 -1.78 11.05
CA PHE A 79 11.49 -1.08 11.74
C PHE A 79 12.84 -1.29 11.05
N ILE A 80 13.83 -0.50 11.47
CA ILE A 80 15.21 -0.56 11.00
C ILE A 80 16.11 -0.72 12.22
N ILE A 81 17.08 -1.62 12.14
CA ILE A 81 18.08 -1.87 13.18
C ILE A 81 19.43 -1.43 12.61
N LEU A 82 20.21 -0.70 13.42
CA LEU A 82 21.65 -0.50 13.16
C LEU A 82 22.38 -1.76 13.60
N ALA A 83 22.76 -2.60 12.63
CA ALA A 83 23.37 -3.90 12.87
C ALA A 83 24.13 -4.36 11.61
N ASP A 84 25.09 -5.26 11.81
CA ASP A 84 25.80 -5.91 10.71
C ASP A 84 24.80 -6.61 9.75
N ALA A 85 24.76 -6.16 8.49
CA ALA A 85 23.86 -6.67 7.47
C ALA A 85 24.01 -8.18 7.23
N ASP A 86 25.17 -8.77 7.54
CA ASP A 86 25.40 -10.22 7.41
C ASP A 86 24.52 -11.03 8.39
N LYS A 87 24.03 -10.40 9.47
CA LYS A 87 23.11 -11.04 10.43
C LYS A 87 21.66 -11.09 9.94
N ALA A 88 21.31 -10.41 8.83
CA ALA A 88 19.93 -10.30 8.34
C ALA A 88 19.27 -11.67 8.09
N ASN A 89 20.01 -12.62 7.50
CA ASN A 89 19.46 -13.95 7.22
C ASN A 89 19.20 -14.75 8.50
N ASN A 90 20.11 -14.68 9.46
CA ASN A 90 19.92 -15.34 10.76
C ASN A 90 18.74 -14.72 11.51
N PHE A 91 18.66 -13.39 11.53
CA PHE A 91 17.55 -12.69 12.16
C PHE A 91 16.20 -13.01 11.51
N ARG A 92 16.16 -13.13 10.17
CA ARG A 92 14.98 -13.58 9.44
C ARG A 92 14.50 -14.94 9.93
N SER A 93 15.40 -15.91 10.03
CA SER A 93 15.08 -17.25 10.53
C SER A 93 14.59 -17.25 11.98
N ASP A 94 15.06 -16.29 12.80
CA ASP A 94 14.63 -16.17 14.20
C ASP A 94 13.21 -15.63 14.36
N ILE A 95 12.72 -14.81 13.42
CA ILE A 95 11.42 -14.15 13.51
C ILE A 95 10.36 -14.70 12.57
N GLU A 96 10.71 -15.51 11.55
CA GLU A 96 9.75 -16.04 10.57
C GLU A 96 8.61 -16.86 11.21
N LYS A 97 8.88 -17.46 12.38
CA LYS A 97 7.90 -18.27 13.13
C LYS A 97 6.95 -17.42 13.98
N MET A 98 7.20 -16.11 14.06
CA MET A 98 6.47 -15.17 14.92
C MET A 98 5.37 -14.41 14.17
N GLY A 99 5.19 -14.68 12.88
CA GLY A 99 4.27 -13.96 12.01
C GLY A 99 4.16 -14.56 10.62
N ASP A 100 3.62 -13.79 9.69
CA ASP A 100 3.71 -14.07 8.26
C ASP A 100 4.24 -12.87 7.48
N SER A 101 4.31 -13.02 6.15
CA SER A 101 4.70 -11.95 5.22
C SER A 101 6.03 -11.28 5.57
N THR A 102 6.96 -12.06 6.13
CA THR A 102 8.21 -11.54 6.68
C THR A 102 9.19 -11.12 5.58
N ILE A 103 9.64 -9.87 5.64
CA ILE A 103 10.70 -9.30 4.80
C ILE A 103 11.80 -8.80 5.74
N VAL A 104 13.02 -9.27 5.50
CA VAL A 104 14.22 -8.82 6.23
C VAL A 104 15.30 -8.59 5.18
N VAL A 105 15.81 -7.38 5.10
CA VAL A 105 16.79 -6.96 4.10
C VAL A 105 17.93 -6.26 4.84
N GLY A 106 19.14 -6.81 4.71
CA GLY A 106 20.37 -6.15 5.13
C GLY A 106 20.89 -5.23 4.03
N TYR A 107 21.34 -4.04 4.38
CA TYR A 107 22.00 -3.10 3.50
C TYR A 107 23.02 -2.29 4.31
N GLU A 108 24.30 -2.34 3.93
CA GLU A 108 25.39 -1.68 4.67
C GLU A 108 25.44 -2.07 6.16
N ASP A 109 25.18 -1.12 7.07
CA ASP A 109 25.15 -1.30 8.53
C ASP A 109 23.72 -1.28 9.10
N VAL A 110 22.72 -1.52 8.24
CA VAL A 110 21.32 -1.59 8.64
C VAL A 110 20.61 -2.87 8.20
N ILE A 111 19.64 -3.28 9.01
CA ILE A 111 18.68 -4.33 8.69
C ILE A 111 17.27 -3.73 8.72
N LYS A 112 16.57 -3.75 7.58
CA LYS A 112 15.17 -3.35 7.47
C LYS A 112 14.26 -4.57 7.62
N VAL A 113 13.23 -4.44 8.45
CA VAL A 113 12.33 -5.53 8.82
C VAL A 113 10.88 -5.10 8.57
N HIS A 114 10.10 -5.99 7.99
CA HIS A 114 8.64 -5.95 7.94
C HIS A 114 8.11 -7.35 8.30
N ILE A 115 7.12 -7.41 9.18
CA ILE A 115 6.44 -8.66 9.54
C ILE A 115 5.01 -8.37 9.99
N HIS A 116 4.08 -9.24 9.62
CA HIS A 116 2.74 -9.24 10.20
C HIS A 116 2.72 -10.15 11.43
N THR A 117 2.39 -9.60 12.60
CA THR A 117 2.33 -10.37 13.86
C THR A 117 1.21 -9.87 14.78
N ASN A 118 0.83 -10.65 15.79
CA ASN A 118 -0.06 -10.21 16.87
C ASN A 118 0.71 -9.74 18.12
N ASP A 119 2.04 -9.94 18.14
CA ASP A 119 2.91 -9.52 19.23
C ASP A 119 4.16 -8.79 18.69
N PRO A 120 4.02 -7.52 18.29
CA PRO A 120 5.15 -6.69 17.86
C PRO A 120 6.25 -6.59 18.93
N GLY A 121 5.87 -6.63 20.21
CA GLY A 121 6.78 -6.53 21.34
C GLY A 121 7.82 -7.64 21.35
N SER A 122 7.40 -8.89 21.13
CA SER A 122 8.34 -10.02 21.06
C SER A 122 9.32 -9.92 19.88
N VAL A 123 8.87 -9.41 18.72
CA VAL A 123 9.74 -9.20 17.55
C VAL A 123 10.77 -8.11 17.85
N LEU A 124 10.33 -6.99 18.43
CA LEU A 124 11.21 -5.89 18.82
C LEU A 124 12.21 -6.31 19.91
N ALA A 125 11.79 -7.14 20.87
CA ALA A 125 12.65 -7.67 21.91
C ALA A 125 13.79 -8.55 21.37
N LYS A 126 13.54 -9.33 20.30
CA LYS A 126 14.61 -10.02 19.57
C LYS A 126 15.51 -9.06 18.79
N ALA A 127 14.92 -8.04 18.16
CA ALA A 127 15.66 -7.07 17.37
C ALA A 127 16.73 -6.33 18.17
N VAL A 128 16.45 -5.99 19.44
CA VAL A 128 17.42 -5.31 20.31
C VAL A 128 18.56 -6.21 20.83
N GLN A 129 18.57 -7.50 20.49
CA GLN A 129 19.63 -8.45 20.86
C GLN A 129 20.62 -8.74 19.72
N LEU A 130 20.39 -8.15 18.54
CA LEU A 130 21.30 -8.23 17.39
C LEU A 130 22.60 -7.46 17.60
#